data_AF-A0A7S4M952-F1
#
_entry.id   AF-A0A7S4M952-F1
#
_cell.length_a   1.000
_cell.length_b   1.000
_cell.length_c   1.000
_cell.angle_alpha   90.00
_cell.angle_beta   90.00
_cell.angle_gamma   90.00
#
_symmetry.space_group_name_H-M   'P 1'
#
loop_
_entity.id
_entity.type
_entity.pdbx_description
1 polymer ?
#
loop_
_entity_poly.entity_id
_entity_poly.type
_entity_poly.pdbx_seq_one_letter_code
_entity_poly.pdbx_strand_id
1 'polypeptide(L)'
;MLATRFFARSLCFRSGYSCVRGYSSEVELKGSKTHQNLKDAFAGESMANRRYTYFAQQADVEGHSDISAVFRSTAEGETGHALKHLEFLSEVADPATDLPIGNTKDNLKSAVAGETHEYTDMYPGMARTAEEEGFDEIASWFRTLAMAEKSHAGRFQKALAEME
;
A
#
# COMPACT_ATOMS: atom_id res chain seq x y z
N MET A 1 -11.04 28.18 -21.75
CA MET A 1 -10.04 27.77 -22.77
C MET A 1 -9.76 26.29 -22.58
N LEU A 2 -10.31 25.49 -23.48
CA LEU A 2 -10.16 24.03 -23.50
C LEU A 2 -8.78 23.62 -24.04
N ALA A 3 -8.35 22.43 -23.58
CA ALA A 3 -7.50 21.47 -24.29
C ALA A 3 -6.02 21.83 -24.52
N THR A 4 -5.18 21.38 -23.59
CA THR A 4 -3.76 21.02 -23.77
C THR A 4 -3.39 20.27 -22.48
N ARG A 5 -3.14 18.96 -22.41
CA ARG A 5 -2.34 18.08 -23.27
C ARG A 5 -2.81 16.63 -23.03
N PHE A 6 -3.62 16.11 -23.95
CA PHE A 6 -3.94 14.67 -24.07
C PHE A 6 -3.12 14.07 -25.22
N PHE A 7 -1.82 14.34 -25.27
CA PHE A 7 -0.93 13.92 -26.36
C PHE A 7 0.36 13.30 -25.81
N ALA A 8 0.23 12.17 -25.13
CA ALA A 8 1.36 11.27 -24.83
C ALA A 8 0.94 9.80 -24.81
N ARG A 9 -0.03 9.39 -25.65
CA ARG A 9 -0.48 7.99 -25.72
C ARG A 9 -0.74 7.43 -27.12
N SER A 10 -0.22 8.05 -28.19
CA SER A 10 -0.51 7.60 -29.57
C SER A 10 0.69 7.35 -30.49
N LEU A 11 1.89 7.14 -29.95
CA LEU A 11 3.03 6.65 -30.75
C LEU A 11 3.70 5.44 -30.10
N CYS A 12 2.96 4.34 -29.97
CA CYS A 12 3.56 3.03 -29.69
C CYS A 12 2.67 1.90 -30.21
N PHE A 13 2.46 1.82 -31.53
CA PHE A 13 1.77 0.68 -32.12
C PHE A 13 2.23 0.32 -33.55
N ARG A 14 3.52 0.53 -33.88
CA ARG A 14 3.99 0.26 -35.25
C ARG A 14 5.39 -0.37 -35.42
N SER A 15 5.98 -0.99 -34.40
CA SER A 15 7.31 -1.59 -34.57
C SER A 15 7.54 -2.98 -33.96
N GLY A 16 6.57 -3.61 -33.29
CA GLY A 16 6.79 -4.97 -32.75
C GLY A 16 7.89 -5.06 -31.65
N TYR A 17 8.43 -3.92 -31.21
CA TYR A 17 9.27 -3.84 -30.01
C TYR A 17 8.39 -3.44 -28.83
N SER A 18 8.40 -4.30 -27.82
CA SER A 18 7.81 -4.01 -26.51
C SER A 18 8.33 -2.67 -25.99
N CYS A 19 7.43 -1.75 -25.66
CA CYS A 19 7.78 -0.55 -24.90
C CYS A 19 7.97 -0.96 -23.43
N VAL A 20 9.02 -1.74 -23.18
CA VAL A 20 9.51 -1.90 -21.81
C VAL A 20 10.28 -0.63 -21.53
N ARG A 21 9.90 0.11 -20.48
CA ARG A 21 10.86 1.02 -19.82
C ARG A 21 11.92 0.13 -19.16
N GLY A 22 12.78 -0.45 -19.97
CA GLY A 22 13.93 -1.21 -19.51
C GLY A 22 14.94 -0.22 -18.95
N TYR A 23 15.27 -0.35 -17.68
CA TYR A 23 16.57 0.11 -17.21
C TYR A 23 17.65 -0.56 -18.08
N SER A 24 18.74 0.17 -18.35
CA SER A 24 19.94 -0.35 -19.02
C SER A 24 20.29 -1.74 -18.45
N SER A 25 20.69 -2.67 -19.33
CA SER A 25 20.89 -4.11 -19.08
C SER A 25 21.94 -4.50 -18.02
N GLU A 26 22.35 -3.59 -17.13
CA GLU A 26 23.39 -3.83 -16.12
C GLU A 26 22.94 -3.64 -14.67
N VAL A 27 21.79 -3.00 -14.38
CA VAL A 27 21.36 -2.75 -12.99
C VAL A 27 19.90 -3.12 -12.79
N GLU A 28 19.67 -4.22 -12.06
CA GLU A 28 18.35 -4.65 -11.63
C GLU A 28 17.89 -3.88 -10.39
N LEU A 29 16.60 -3.53 -10.34
CA LEU A 29 16.04 -2.88 -9.16
C LEU A 29 16.02 -3.85 -7.98
N LYS A 30 15.58 -5.09 -8.18
CA LYS A 30 15.44 -6.11 -7.14
C LYS A 30 16.76 -6.31 -6.39
N GLY A 31 16.71 -6.21 -5.07
CA GLY A 31 17.87 -6.39 -4.19
C GLY A 31 18.86 -5.22 -4.15
N SER A 32 18.67 -4.17 -4.96
CA SER A 32 19.48 -2.96 -4.87
C SER A 32 19.14 -2.13 -3.61
N LYS A 33 20.05 -1.22 -3.23
CA LYS A 33 19.75 -0.20 -2.20
C LYS A 33 18.57 0.69 -2.58
N THR A 34 18.41 0.98 -3.87
CA THR A 34 17.27 1.76 -4.38
C THR A 34 15.94 1.05 -4.16
N HIS A 35 15.91 -0.28 -4.30
CA HIS A 35 14.71 -1.06 -3.99
C HIS A 35 14.33 -0.97 -2.51
N GLN A 36 15.31 -1.06 -1.61
CA GLN A 36 15.04 -0.85 -0.18
C GLN A 36 14.57 0.58 0.10
N ASN A 37 15.24 1.59 -0.48
CA ASN A 37 14.83 2.99 -0.32
C ASN A 37 13.38 3.23 -0.80
N LEU A 38 12.93 2.54 -1.87
CA LEU A 38 11.55 2.62 -2.33
C LEU A 38 10.57 1.97 -1.35
N LYS A 39 10.92 0.82 -0.76
CA LYS A 39 10.10 0.18 0.30
C LYS A 39 9.98 1.11 1.51
N ASP A 40 11.09 1.70 1.94
CA ASP A 40 11.13 2.62 3.08
C ASP A 40 10.32 3.90 2.81
N ALA A 41 10.47 4.48 1.61
CA ALA A 41 9.70 5.65 1.19
C ALA A 41 8.20 5.34 1.09
N PHE A 42 7.81 4.20 0.50
CA PHE A 42 6.41 3.77 0.46
C PHE A 42 5.81 3.65 1.86
N ALA A 43 6.52 3.04 2.82
CA ALA A 43 6.09 2.96 4.21
C ALA A 43 5.99 4.35 4.85
N GLY A 44 6.98 5.22 4.62
CA GLY A 44 7.02 6.59 5.12
C GLY A 44 5.84 7.42 4.66
N GLU A 45 5.56 7.45 3.35
CA GLU A 45 4.45 8.22 2.78
C GLU A 45 3.10 7.64 3.19
N SER A 46 2.98 6.32 3.31
CA SER A 46 1.76 5.66 3.82
C SER A 46 1.47 6.05 5.27
N MET A 47 2.50 6.10 6.13
CA MET A 47 2.37 6.59 7.50
C MET A 47 2.06 8.10 7.56
N ALA A 48 2.69 8.91 6.71
CA ALA A 48 2.44 10.35 6.64
C ALA A 48 0.97 10.64 6.27
N ASN A 49 0.44 9.98 5.24
CA ASN A 49 -0.97 10.07 4.85
C ASN A 49 -1.92 9.83 6.03
N ARG A 50 -1.74 8.72 6.76
CA ARG A 50 -2.64 8.35 7.87
C ARG A 50 -2.52 9.31 9.04
N ARG A 51 -1.30 9.74 9.39
CA ARG A 51 -1.08 10.75 10.44
C ARG A 51 -1.71 12.09 10.09
N TYR A 52 -1.50 12.61 8.88
CA TYR A 52 -2.05 13.90 8.47
C TYR A 52 -3.57 13.87 8.37
N THR A 53 -4.16 12.74 7.95
CA THR A 53 -5.61 12.55 8.01
C THR A 53 -6.13 12.64 9.45
N TYR A 54 -5.45 12.00 10.41
CA TYR A 54 -5.81 12.06 11.83
C TYR A 54 -5.61 13.48 12.41
N PHE A 55 -4.50 14.15 12.08
CA PHE A 55 -4.22 15.52 12.54
C PHE A 55 -5.25 16.52 12.01
N ALA A 56 -5.75 16.33 10.79
CA ALA A 56 -6.84 17.15 10.27
C ALA A 56 -8.11 17.02 11.12
N GLN A 57 -8.45 15.82 11.60
CA GLN A 57 -9.62 15.61 12.48
C GLN A 57 -9.43 16.34 13.81
N GLN A 58 -8.22 16.26 14.38
CA GLN A 58 -7.91 16.99 15.60
C GLN A 58 -8.03 18.51 15.40
N ALA A 59 -7.50 19.03 14.28
CA ALA A 59 -7.62 20.45 13.95
C ALA A 59 -9.08 20.91 13.76
N ASP A 60 -9.96 20.06 13.24
CA ASP A 60 -11.40 20.36 13.19
C ASP A 60 -12.02 20.46 14.58
N VAL A 61 -11.69 19.53 15.47
CA VAL A 61 -12.18 19.53 16.87
C VAL A 61 -11.73 20.80 17.60
N GLU A 62 -10.54 21.30 17.30
CA GLU A 62 -9.98 22.54 17.85
C GLU A 62 -10.51 23.81 17.17
N GLY A 63 -11.28 23.69 16.08
CA GLY A 63 -11.84 24.82 15.34
C GLY A 63 -10.87 25.49 14.36
N HIS A 64 -9.77 24.84 14.02
CA HIS A 64 -8.75 25.32 13.08
C HIS A 64 -9.01 24.84 11.65
N SER A 65 -10.11 25.31 11.03
CA SER A 65 -10.55 24.86 9.70
C SER A 65 -9.51 25.02 8.59
N ASP A 66 -8.75 26.11 8.59
CA ASP A 66 -7.73 26.36 7.57
C ASP A 66 -6.56 25.37 7.70
N ILE A 67 -6.18 25.03 8.94
CA ILE A 67 -5.11 24.06 9.23
C ILE A 67 -5.56 22.65 8.88
N SER A 68 -6.81 22.28 9.20
CA SER A 68 -7.34 20.97 8.83
C SER A 68 -7.40 20.78 7.32
N ALA A 69 -7.74 21.84 6.56
CA ALA A 69 -7.71 21.83 5.11
C ALA A 69 -6.29 21.61 4.56
N VAL A 70 -5.27 22.24 5.16
CA VAL A 70 -3.86 22.01 4.80
C VAL A 70 -3.48 20.54 5.05
N PHE A 71 -3.75 20.00 6.24
CA PHE A 71 -3.43 18.60 6.54
C PHE A 71 -4.10 17.61 5.59
N ARG A 72 -5.38 17.83 5.25
CA ARG A 72 -6.10 17.00 4.28
C ARG A 72 -5.45 17.03 2.90
N SER A 73 -5.18 18.23 2.39
CA SER A 73 -4.56 18.39 1.08
C SER A 73 -3.17 17.77 1.04
N THR A 74 -2.38 17.90 2.11
CA THR A 74 -1.08 17.21 2.23
C THR A 74 -1.26 15.69 2.25
N ALA A 75 -2.21 15.15 3.02
CA ALA A 75 -2.47 13.71 3.05
C ALA A 75 -2.85 13.15 1.66
N GLU A 76 -3.65 13.89 0.89
CA GLU A 76 -3.96 13.55 -0.51
C GLU A 76 -2.70 13.54 -1.38
N GLY A 77 -1.80 14.51 -1.19
CA GLY A 77 -0.48 14.54 -1.81
C GLY A 77 0.34 13.27 -1.51
N GLU A 78 0.41 12.87 -0.24
CA GLU A 78 1.17 11.67 0.16
C GLU A 78 0.57 10.38 -0.41
N THR A 79 -0.74 10.35 -0.69
CA THR A 79 -1.34 9.24 -1.44
C THR A 79 -0.72 9.14 -2.84
N GLY A 80 -0.55 10.26 -3.52
CA GLY A 80 0.10 10.31 -4.83
C GLY A 80 1.56 9.84 -4.77
N HIS A 81 2.31 10.26 -3.76
CA HIS A 81 3.70 9.83 -3.56
C HIS A 81 3.80 8.33 -3.28
N ALA A 82 3.02 7.80 -2.34
CA ALA A 82 3.00 6.38 -1.99
C ALA A 82 2.63 5.50 -3.20
N LEU A 83 1.58 5.86 -3.94
CA LEU A 83 1.18 5.11 -5.14
C LEU A 83 2.26 5.14 -6.23
N LYS A 84 3.00 6.25 -6.37
CA LYS A 84 4.11 6.31 -7.33
C LYS A 84 5.27 5.43 -6.93
N HIS A 85 5.60 5.33 -5.63
CA HIS A 85 6.57 4.36 -5.16
C HIS A 85 6.12 2.93 -5.41
N LEU A 86 4.85 2.62 -5.16
CA LEU A 86 4.29 1.29 -5.40
C LEU A 86 4.29 0.91 -6.90
N GLU A 87 4.11 1.86 -7.81
CA GLU A 87 4.24 1.64 -9.26
C GLU A 87 5.66 1.21 -9.66
N PHE A 88 6.71 1.75 -9.01
CA PHE A 88 8.08 1.28 -9.25
C PHE A 88 8.33 -0.09 -8.62
N LEU A 89 7.78 -0.33 -7.42
CA LEU A 89 7.90 -1.60 -6.71
C LEU A 89 7.15 -2.73 -7.41
N SER A 90 6.05 -2.44 -8.12
CA SER A 90 5.26 -3.47 -8.82
C SER A 90 6.02 -4.19 -9.94
N GLU A 91 7.10 -3.59 -10.47
CA GLU A 91 8.02 -4.25 -11.40
C GLU A 91 8.86 -5.35 -10.72
N VAL A 92 8.91 -5.35 -9.38
CA VAL A 92 9.63 -6.33 -8.56
C VAL A 92 8.67 -7.26 -7.85
N ALA A 93 7.91 -6.75 -6.89
CA ALA A 93 6.93 -7.45 -6.07
C ALA A 93 6.24 -6.48 -5.10
N ASP A 94 5.14 -6.93 -4.50
CA ASP A 94 4.51 -6.30 -3.36
C ASP A 94 5.51 -6.17 -2.20
N PRO A 95 5.70 -4.97 -1.62
CA PRO A 95 6.71 -4.75 -0.60
C PRO A 95 6.42 -5.44 0.74
N ALA A 96 5.16 -5.81 1.01
CA ALA A 96 4.73 -6.46 2.24
C ALA A 96 4.73 -7.99 2.13
N THR A 97 4.47 -8.55 0.94
CA THR A 97 4.31 -10.01 0.75
C THR A 97 5.35 -10.65 -0.16
N ASP A 98 6.14 -9.84 -0.87
CA ASP A 98 7.07 -10.25 -1.93
C ASP A 98 6.41 -11.09 -3.06
N LEU A 99 5.08 -11.05 -3.17
CA LEU A 99 4.31 -11.63 -4.26
C LEU A 99 4.14 -10.64 -5.42
N PRO A 100 3.87 -11.08 -6.66
CA PRO A 100 3.70 -10.18 -7.80
C PRO A 100 2.53 -9.19 -7.60
N ILE A 101 2.74 -7.93 -8.02
CA ILE A 101 1.68 -6.96 -8.27
C ILE A 101 1.42 -6.91 -9.77
N GLY A 102 0.15 -6.89 -10.19
CA GLY A 102 -0.17 -6.75 -11.60
C GLY A 102 -1.67 -6.86 -11.87
N ASN A 103 -2.06 -7.92 -12.57
CA ASN A 103 -3.46 -8.19 -12.84
C ASN A 103 -4.23 -8.45 -11.54
N THR A 104 -5.57 -8.39 -11.60
CA THR A 104 -6.43 -8.57 -10.43
C THR A 104 -6.23 -9.93 -9.75
N LYS A 105 -5.92 -11.00 -10.50
CA LYS A 105 -5.69 -12.34 -9.92
C LYS A 105 -4.43 -12.34 -9.06
N ASP A 106 -3.35 -11.70 -9.51
CA ASP A 106 -2.10 -11.61 -8.75
C ASP A 106 -2.24 -10.71 -7.53
N ASN A 107 -2.93 -9.57 -7.67
CA ASN A 107 -3.22 -8.67 -6.55
C ASN A 107 -4.07 -9.37 -5.47
N LEU A 108 -5.06 -10.19 -5.87
CA LEU A 108 -5.86 -10.98 -4.92
C LEU A 108 -5.02 -12.04 -4.20
N LYS A 109 -4.09 -12.70 -4.88
CA LYS A 109 -3.17 -13.65 -4.21
C LYS A 109 -2.29 -12.95 -3.19
N SER A 110 -1.74 -11.79 -3.54
CA SER A 110 -0.96 -10.97 -2.62
C SER A 110 -1.78 -10.53 -1.40
N ALA A 111 -2.99 -10.01 -1.61
CA ALA A 111 -3.90 -9.63 -0.53
C ALA A 111 -4.25 -10.81 0.38
N VAL A 112 -4.59 -11.99 -0.18
CA VAL A 112 -4.87 -13.20 0.62
C VAL A 112 -3.66 -13.58 1.48
N ALA A 113 -2.45 -13.53 0.93
CA ALA A 113 -1.24 -13.87 1.67
C ALA A 113 -0.96 -12.90 2.82
N GLY A 114 -1.09 -11.59 2.57
CA GLY A 114 -0.91 -10.55 3.58
C GLY A 114 -1.90 -10.72 4.72
N GLU A 115 -3.19 -10.71 4.41
CA GLU A 115 -4.28 -10.88 5.40
C GLU A 115 -4.13 -12.18 6.19
N THR A 116 -3.72 -13.28 5.53
CA THR A 116 -3.47 -14.56 6.19
C THR A 116 -2.33 -14.48 7.20
N HIS A 117 -1.21 -13.87 6.83
CA HIS A 117 -0.11 -13.66 7.76
C HIS A 117 -0.57 -12.80 8.96
N GLU A 118 -1.34 -11.76 8.70
CA GLU A 118 -1.84 -10.86 9.74
C GLU A 118 -2.70 -11.59 10.79
N TYR A 119 -3.70 -12.38 10.36
CA TYR A 119 -4.58 -13.05 11.31
C TYR A 119 -4.02 -14.33 11.93
N THR A 120 -3.06 -15.00 11.28
CA THR A 120 -2.49 -16.26 11.79
C THR A 120 -1.28 -16.07 12.69
N ASP A 121 -0.50 -15.00 12.46
CA ASP A 121 0.81 -14.83 13.08
C ASP A 121 0.98 -13.44 13.68
N MET A 122 0.95 -12.38 12.85
CA MET A 122 1.30 -11.03 13.27
C MET A 122 0.44 -10.51 14.42
N TYR A 123 -0.89 -10.41 14.25
CA TYR A 123 -1.77 -9.89 15.29
C TYR A 123 -1.89 -10.82 16.51
N PRO A 124 -1.97 -12.15 16.37
CA PRO A 124 -1.88 -13.05 17.52
C PRO A 124 -0.58 -12.90 18.32
N GLY A 125 0.56 -12.69 17.64
CA GLY A 125 1.84 -12.42 18.27
C GLY A 125 1.84 -11.09 19.02
N MET A 126 1.43 -10.01 18.37
CA MET A 126 1.32 -8.68 18.97
C MET A 126 0.37 -8.66 20.17
N ALA A 127 -0.74 -9.40 20.12
CA ALA A 127 -1.67 -9.53 21.23
C ALA A 127 -1.02 -10.20 22.45
N ARG A 128 -0.21 -11.26 22.25
CA ARG A 128 0.52 -11.92 23.34
C ARG A 128 1.54 -10.98 23.96
N THR A 129 2.33 -10.28 23.15
CA THR A 129 3.30 -9.29 23.65
C THR A 129 2.61 -8.20 24.47
N ALA A 130 1.50 -7.63 23.97
CA ALA A 130 0.75 -6.61 24.70
C ALA A 130 0.20 -7.13 26.05
N GLU A 131 -0.30 -8.37 26.09
CA GLU A 131 -0.77 -9.01 27.33
C GLU A 131 0.37 -9.26 28.33
N GLU A 132 1.53 -9.75 27.85
CA GLU A 132 2.73 -9.97 28.68
C GLU A 132 3.27 -8.67 29.29
N GLU A 133 3.11 -7.55 28.59
CA GLU A 133 3.50 -6.22 29.05
C GLU A 133 2.42 -5.50 29.89
N GLY A 134 1.22 -6.09 30.03
CA GLY A 134 0.11 -5.55 30.84
C GLY A 134 -0.78 -4.53 30.11
N PHE A 135 -0.75 -4.49 28.78
CA PHE A 135 -1.61 -3.64 27.94
C PHE A 135 -2.86 -4.40 27.46
N ASP A 136 -3.72 -4.82 28.39
CA ASP A 136 -4.86 -5.70 28.11
C ASP A 136 -5.83 -5.15 27.05
N GLU A 137 -6.08 -3.84 27.04
CA GLU A 137 -6.95 -3.20 26.05
C GLU A 137 -6.35 -3.29 24.64
N ILE A 138 -5.04 -3.08 24.51
CA ILE A 138 -4.32 -3.18 23.23
C ILE A 138 -4.27 -4.64 22.78
N ALA A 139 -4.05 -5.59 23.70
CA ALA A 139 -4.09 -7.01 23.40
C ALA A 139 -5.47 -7.42 22.85
N SER A 140 -6.55 -6.98 23.51
CA SER A 140 -7.93 -7.20 23.07
C SER A 140 -8.19 -6.60 21.68
N TRP A 141 -7.66 -5.40 21.44
CA TRP A 141 -7.74 -4.75 20.14
C TRP A 141 -7.04 -5.55 19.04
N PHE A 142 -5.80 -6.00 19.27
CA PHE A 142 -5.09 -6.85 18.30
C PHE A 142 -5.82 -8.16 18.01
N ARG A 143 -6.44 -8.80 19.01
CA ARG A 143 -7.27 -10.00 18.77
C ARG A 143 -8.49 -9.68 17.92
N THR A 144 -9.09 -8.51 18.10
CA THR A 144 -10.21 -8.04 17.28
C THR A 144 -9.78 -7.82 15.83
N LEU A 145 -8.60 -7.21 15.60
CA LEU A 145 -8.03 -7.07 14.26
C LEU A 145 -7.79 -8.42 13.59
N ALA A 146 -7.21 -9.40 14.30
CA ALA A 146 -7.04 -10.75 13.75
C ALA A 146 -8.37 -11.36 13.25
N MET A 147 -9.49 -11.11 13.94
CA MET A 147 -10.81 -11.57 13.48
C MET A 147 -11.28 -10.83 12.21
N ALA A 148 -11.00 -9.52 12.10
CA ALA A 148 -11.31 -8.73 10.92
C ALA A 148 -10.50 -9.18 9.71
N GLU A 149 -9.18 -9.35 9.86
CA GLU A 149 -8.30 -9.75 8.75
C GLU A 149 -8.60 -11.18 8.27
N LYS A 150 -9.04 -12.07 9.18
CA LYS A 150 -9.57 -13.38 8.77
C LYS A 150 -10.80 -13.26 7.85
N SER A 151 -11.67 -12.28 8.11
CA SER A 151 -12.82 -11.99 7.25
C SER A 151 -12.39 -11.42 5.90
N HIS A 152 -11.41 -10.51 5.88
CA HIS A 152 -10.84 -9.97 4.66
C HIS A 152 -10.19 -11.05 3.79
N ALA A 153 -9.33 -11.90 4.38
CA ALA A 153 -8.73 -13.05 3.70
C ALA A 153 -9.81 -13.93 3.05
N GLY A 154 -10.88 -14.26 3.79
CA GLY A 154 -12.00 -15.05 3.25
C GLY A 154 -12.73 -14.39 2.08
N ARG A 155 -12.92 -13.06 2.13
CA ARG A 155 -13.53 -12.29 1.02
C ARG A 155 -12.65 -12.29 -0.22
N PHE A 156 -11.34 -12.06 -0.07
CA PHE A 156 -10.40 -12.09 -1.19
C PHE A 156 -10.22 -13.50 -1.77
N GLN A 157 -10.20 -14.54 -0.93
CA GLN A 157 -10.17 -15.94 -1.38
C GLN A 157 -11.39 -16.28 -2.22
N LYS A 158 -12.59 -15.87 -1.78
CA LYS A 158 -13.81 -16.07 -2.56
C LYS A 158 -13.75 -15.36 -3.91
N ALA A 159 -13.34 -14.09 -3.93
CA ALA A 159 -13.19 -13.32 -5.16
C ALA A 159 -12.14 -13.96 -6.10
N LEU A 160 -11.05 -14.49 -5.56
CA LEU A 160 -10.00 -15.16 -6.33
C LEU A 160 -10.52 -16.45 -6.99
N ALA A 161 -11.34 -17.23 -6.28
CA ALA A 161 -11.94 -18.45 -6.81
C ALA A 161 -12.95 -18.19 -7.94
N GLU A 162 -13.61 -17.02 -7.94
CA GLU A 162 -14.53 -16.61 -9.02
C GLU A 162 -13.78 -16.19 -10.31
N MET A 163 -12.45 -16.02 -10.26
CA MET A 163 -11.61 -15.69 -11.41
C MET A 163 -11.01 -16.92 -12.12
N GLU A 164 -11.33 -18.14 -11.67
CA GLU A 164 -10.86 -19.40 -12.27
C GLU A 164 -11.89 -20.01 -13.23
#